data_AF-A0A0Q5AWL0-F1
#
_entry.id   AF-A0A0Q5AWL0-F1
#
_cell.length_a   1.000
_cell.length_b   1.000
_cell.length_c   1.000
_cell.angle_alpha   90.00
_cell.angle_beta   90.00
_cell.angle_gamma   90.00
#
_symmetry.space_group_name_H-M   'P 1'
#
loop_
_entity.id
_entity.type
_entity.pdbx_description
1 polymer ?
#
loop_
_entity_poly.entity_id
_entity_poly.type
_entity_poly.pdbx_seq_one_letter_code
_entity_poly.pdbx_strand_id
1 'polypeptide(L)'
;MLPIGASTPGGYRGTMAHPTEECSVFGRRVWEPAVATIVLVHIKRVSSDGLTPTREWSADVRRADGSVARARIDEPRWVTDFWPPDAGAVVKVEVDPKTGSVRFDVAHDPQLSVRGQEKLMAEKFKRSLDAS
;
A
#
# COMPACT_ATOMS: atom_id res chain seq x y z
N MET A 1 68.88 29.84 19.70
CA MET A 1 67.43 30.06 19.72
C MET A 1 66.76 28.73 19.39
N LEU A 2 65.66 28.39 20.09
CA LEU A 2 65.07 27.06 20.42
C LEU A 2 65.58 26.49 21.76
N PRO A 3 64.67 26.07 22.68
CA PRO A 3 64.03 24.74 22.62
C PRO A 3 62.50 24.71 22.96
N ILE A 4 61.68 23.84 22.35
CA ILE A 4 61.20 22.48 22.73
C ILE A 4 60.20 22.42 23.93
N GLY A 5 58.94 22.10 23.61
CA GLY A 5 58.14 21.02 24.24
C GLY A 5 57.21 21.33 25.44
N ALA A 6 55.90 21.09 25.30
CA ALA A 6 55.22 19.92 25.90
C ALA A 6 53.66 20.01 25.91
N SER A 7 53.05 18.92 25.44
CA SER A 7 51.82 18.19 25.85
C SER A 7 50.45 18.84 26.13
N THR A 8 49.47 18.26 25.41
CA THR A 8 47.99 18.16 25.55
C THR A 8 47.52 17.58 26.91
N PRO A 9 46.23 17.73 27.35
CA PRO A 9 45.15 16.84 26.86
C PRO A 9 43.70 17.41 26.88
N GLY A 10 42.78 16.70 26.21
CA GLY A 10 41.31 16.79 26.39
C GLY A 10 40.63 17.80 25.44
N GLY A 11 39.76 17.45 24.51
CA GLY A 11 38.75 16.41 24.52
C GLY A 11 37.40 17.09 24.70
N TYR A 12 36.68 17.38 23.62
CA TYR A 12 35.21 17.48 23.63
C TYR A 12 34.64 17.20 22.24
N ARG A 13 33.63 16.32 22.27
CA ARG A 13 32.77 15.86 21.20
C ARG A 13 32.20 17.02 20.37
N GLY A 14 32.62 17.10 19.12
CA GLY A 14 31.85 17.76 18.06
C GLY A 14 31.09 16.68 17.30
N THR A 15 29.77 16.69 17.43
CA THR A 15 28.77 15.88 16.75
C THR A 15 29.18 15.37 15.37
N MET A 16 29.21 14.04 15.21
CA MET A 16 29.03 13.42 13.90
C MET A 16 27.71 13.93 13.35
N ALA A 17 27.77 14.88 12.42
CA ALA A 17 26.72 15.04 11.44
C ALA A 17 26.62 13.68 10.75
N HIS A 18 25.56 12.94 11.10
CA HIS A 18 25.15 11.82 10.28
C HIS A 18 25.07 12.36 8.85
N PRO A 19 25.77 11.78 7.87
CA PRO A 19 25.41 12.03 6.49
C PRO A 19 23.93 11.68 6.41
N THR A 20 23.09 12.71 6.27
CA THR A 20 21.68 12.53 5.98
C THR A 20 21.69 11.71 4.73
N GLU A 21 21.15 10.50 4.82
CA GLU A 21 21.23 9.51 3.77
C GLU A 21 20.84 10.16 2.44
N GLU A 22 21.85 10.46 1.63
CA GLU A 22 21.70 10.55 0.20
C GLU A 22 21.31 9.14 -0.23
N CYS A 23 20.02 8.84 -0.12
CA CYS A 23 19.43 7.64 -0.68
C CYS A 23 19.50 7.79 -2.21
N SER A 24 20.68 7.42 -2.71
CA SER A 24 20.98 6.75 -3.95
C SER A 24 19.94 6.91 -5.07
N VAL A 25 20.40 7.59 -6.12
CA VAL A 25 19.74 7.85 -7.40
C VAL A 25 19.53 6.53 -8.17
N PHE A 26 18.64 5.65 -7.69
CA PHE A 26 18.22 4.44 -8.39
C PHE A 26 16.71 4.22 -8.23
N GLY A 27 15.93 4.92 -9.08
CA GLY A 27 14.75 4.43 -9.81
C GLY A 27 13.67 3.56 -9.14
N ARG A 28 13.58 3.43 -7.81
CA ARG A 28 12.51 2.65 -7.18
C ARG A 28 11.18 3.36 -7.41
N ARG A 29 10.21 2.61 -7.95
CA ARG A 29 8.82 3.05 -8.11
C ARG A 29 8.24 3.23 -6.71
N VAL A 30 8.16 4.49 -6.26
CA VAL A 30 7.49 4.86 -5.02
C VAL A 30 6.00 4.85 -5.28
N TRP A 31 5.26 4.05 -4.52
CA TRP A 31 3.81 4.00 -4.56
C TRP A 31 3.27 4.79 -3.38
N GLU A 32 2.26 5.62 -3.61
CA GLU A 32 1.65 6.47 -2.61
C GLU A 32 0.34 5.85 -2.11
N PRO A 33 0.12 5.79 -0.78
CA PRO A 33 -1.12 5.24 -0.24
C PRO A 33 -2.32 6.14 -0.58
N ALA A 34 -3.43 5.50 -0.94
CA ALA A 34 -4.69 6.15 -1.23
C ALA A 34 -5.87 5.25 -0.84
N VAL A 35 -7.08 5.78 -0.95
CA VAL A 35 -8.32 5.03 -0.68
C VAL A 35 -9.15 4.98 -1.96
N ALA A 36 -9.68 3.82 -2.30
CA ALA A 36 -10.54 3.64 -3.44
C ALA A 36 -11.95 3.20 -3.03
N THR A 37 -12.96 3.79 -3.66
CA THR A 37 -14.32 3.25 -3.66
C THR A 37 -14.54 2.52 -4.97
N ILE A 38 -14.85 1.23 -4.89
CA ILE A 38 -15.13 0.42 -6.08
C ILE A 38 -16.45 0.87 -6.69
N VAL A 39 -16.43 1.19 -7.97
CA VAL A 39 -17.62 1.63 -8.73
C VAL A 39 -18.21 0.46 -9.50
N LEU A 40 -17.36 -0.31 -10.19
CA LEU A 40 -17.79 -1.41 -11.04
C LEU A 40 -16.72 -2.51 -11.07
N VAL A 41 -17.18 -3.76 -11.17
CA VAL A 41 -16.36 -4.96 -11.38
C VAL A 41 -16.65 -5.49 -12.78
N HIS A 42 -15.61 -5.81 -13.53
CA HIS A 42 -15.71 -6.40 -14.86
C HIS A 42 -14.88 -7.67 -14.95
N ILE A 43 -15.43 -8.72 -15.55
CA ILE A 43 -14.68 -9.95 -15.86
C ILE A 43 -13.92 -9.70 -17.17
N LYS A 44 -12.63 -9.39 -17.06
CA LYS A 44 -11.74 -9.12 -18.18
C LYS A 44 -11.59 -10.32 -19.12
N ARG A 45 -11.46 -11.51 -18.53
CA ARG A 45 -11.38 -12.79 -19.25
C ARG A 45 -11.72 -13.94 -18.33
N VAL A 46 -12.06 -15.07 -18.92
CA VAL A 46 -12.17 -16.35 -18.21
C VAL A 46 -11.07 -17.27 -18.73
N SER A 47 -10.48 -18.08 -17.86
CA SER A 47 -9.55 -19.14 -18.24
C SER A 47 -10.17 -20.11 -19.26
N SER A 48 -9.33 -20.85 -20.00
CA SER A 48 -9.79 -21.78 -21.05
C SER A 48 -10.66 -22.91 -20.53
N ASP A 49 -10.53 -23.27 -19.24
CA ASP A 49 -11.38 -24.24 -18.55
C ASP A 49 -12.72 -23.66 -18.07
N GLY A 50 -12.94 -22.35 -18.21
CA GLY A 50 -14.17 -21.68 -17.78
C GLY A 50 -14.27 -21.41 -16.28
N LEU A 51 -13.27 -21.79 -15.48
CA LEU A 51 -13.41 -21.83 -14.01
C LEU A 51 -12.85 -20.58 -13.30
N THR A 52 -11.88 -19.90 -13.92
CA THR A 52 -11.13 -18.82 -13.25
C THR A 52 -11.30 -17.50 -14.01
N PRO A 53 -12.22 -16.61 -13.56
CA PRO A 53 -12.31 -15.26 -14.10
C PRO A 53 -11.13 -14.41 -13.63
N THR A 54 -10.49 -13.71 -14.55
CA THR A 54 -9.64 -12.55 -14.25
C THR A 54 -10.51 -11.30 -14.29
N ARG A 55 -10.43 -10.47 -13.25
CA ARG A 55 -11.24 -9.27 -13.07
C ARG A 55 -10.43 -8.00 -13.31
N GLU A 56 -11.16 -6.94 -13.54
CA GLU A 56 -10.69 -5.56 -13.48
C GLU A 56 -11.78 -4.71 -12.82
N TRP A 57 -11.36 -3.62 -12.18
CA TRP A 57 -12.25 -2.72 -11.46
C TRP A 57 -12.15 -1.32 -12.02
N SER A 58 -13.27 -0.62 -12.05
CA SER A 58 -13.31 0.84 -12.08
C SER A 58 -13.52 1.34 -10.65
N ALA A 59 -12.70 2.27 -10.19
CA ALA A 59 -12.78 2.80 -8.83
C ALA A 59 -12.54 4.31 -8.78
N ASP A 60 -13.21 4.99 -7.85
CA ASP A 60 -12.90 6.38 -7.50
C ASP A 60 -11.80 6.39 -6.46
N VAL A 61 -10.63 6.92 -6.83
CA VAL A 61 -9.43 6.92 -6.00
C VAL A 61 -9.25 8.30 -5.40
N ARG A 62 -9.33 8.37 -4.07
CA ARG A 62 -9.06 9.57 -3.29
C ARG A 62 -7.62 9.55 -2.77
N ARG A 63 -6.83 10.52 -3.22
CA ARG A 63 -5.44 10.72 -2.79
C ARG A 63 -5.36 11.52 -1.48
N ALA A 64 -4.18 11.58 -0.90
CA ALA A 64 -3.93 12.32 0.35
C ALA A 64 -4.17 13.83 0.24
N ASP A 65 -3.99 14.40 -0.96
CA ASP A 65 -4.29 15.81 -1.27
C ASP A 65 -5.81 16.09 -1.41
N GLY A 66 -6.66 15.07 -1.25
CA GLY A 66 -8.11 15.18 -1.40
C GLY A 66 -8.61 15.11 -2.85
N SER A 67 -7.71 15.07 -3.83
CA SER A 67 -8.10 14.87 -5.23
C SER A 67 -8.73 13.50 -5.43
N VAL A 68 -9.72 13.45 -6.33
CA VAL A 68 -10.42 12.22 -6.70
C VAL A 68 -10.30 12.02 -8.20
N ALA A 69 -9.89 10.81 -8.60
CA ALA A 69 -9.82 10.41 -10.00
C ALA A 69 -10.38 9.00 -10.18
N ARG A 70 -11.11 8.78 -11.28
CA ARG A 70 -11.55 7.43 -11.66
C ARG A 70 -10.40 6.68 -12.32
N ALA A 71 -10.10 5.50 -11.81
CA ALA A 71 -9.02 4.66 -12.30
C ALA A 71 -9.46 3.23 -12.54
N ARG A 72 -8.75 2.57 -13.46
CA ARG A 72 -8.81 1.13 -13.65
C ARG A 72 -7.80 0.45 -12.72
N ILE A 73 -8.21 -0.64 -12.09
CA ILE A 73 -7.36 -1.50 -11.28
C ILE A 73 -7.43 -2.92 -11.86
N ASP A 74 -6.30 -3.56 -12.09
CA ASP A 74 -6.25 -4.95 -12.56
C ASP A 74 -6.12 -5.93 -11.37
N GLU A 75 -6.56 -7.17 -11.57
CA GLU A 75 -6.42 -8.22 -10.55
C GLU A 75 -4.95 -8.50 -10.24
N PRO A 76 -4.57 -8.60 -8.94
CA PRO A 76 -3.21 -8.95 -8.56
C PRO A 76 -2.85 -10.36 -9.06
N ARG A 77 -1.77 -10.49 -9.84
CA ARG A 77 -1.41 -11.79 -10.47
C ARG A 77 -0.71 -12.79 -9.55
N TRP A 78 -0.03 -12.31 -8.50
CA TRP A 78 0.89 -13.13 -7.68
C TRP A 78 0.47 -13.16 -6.21
N VAL A 79 -0.81 -12.94 -5.94
CA VAL A 79 -1.37 -12.92 -4.58
C VAL A 79 -2.32 -14.10 -4.42
N THR A 80 -2.03 -14.97 -3.46
CA THR A 80 -2.85 -16.16 -3.17
C THR A 80 -3.95 -15.89 -2.15
N ASP A 81 -3.75 -14.92 -1.26
CA ASP A 81 -4.73 -14.46 -0.27
C ASP A 81 -5.35 -13.14 -0.75
N PHE A 82 -6.17 -13.22 -1.80
CA PHE A 82 -6.89 -12.08 -2.34
C PHE A 82 -8.39 -12.31 -2.30
N TRP A 83 -9.10 -11.43 -1.61
CA TRP A 83 -10.55 -11.35 -1.63
C TRP A 83 -10.98 -10.24 -2.59
N PRO A 84 -11.62 -10.57 -3.73
CA PRO A 84 -12.01 -9.57 -4.72
C PRO A 84 -13.10 -8.65 -4.14
N PRO A 85 -12.90 -7.32 -4.13
CA PRO A 85 -13.91 -6.41 -3.59
C PRO A 85 -15.07 -6.22 -4.57
N ASP A 86 -16.28 -6.09 -4.02
CA ASP A 86 -17.50 -5.78 -4.76
C ASP A 86 -17.68 -4.27 -4.98
N ALA A 87 -18.62 -3.90 -5.85
CA ALA A 87 -19.04 -2.51 -6.01
C ALA A 87 -19.54 -1.92 -4.68
N GLY A 88 -19.15 -0.67 -4.41
CA GLY A 88 -19.40 0.03 -3.14
C GLY A 88 -18.37 -0.23 -2.04
N ALA A 89 -17.50 -1.24 -2.19
CA ALA A 89 -16.44 -1.49 -1.22
C ALA A 89 -15.45 -0.31 -1.17
N VAL A 90 -14.96 -0.01 0.04
CA VAL A 90 -13.93 1.02 0.28
C VAL A 90 -12.66 0.31 0.73
N VAL A 91 -11.63 0.37 -0.10
CA VAL A 91 -10.39 -0.40 0.07
C VAL A 91 -9.16 0.51 -0.02
N LYS A 92 -8.04 0.04 0.54
CA LYS A 92 -6.74 0.69 0.39
C LYS A 92 -6.15 0.33 -0.95
N VAL A 93 -5.57 1.33 -1.59
CA VAL A 93 -4.86 1.20 -2.86
C VAL A 93 -3.56 1.99 -2.78
N GLU A 94 -2.67 1.72 -3.72
CA GLU A 94 -1.49 2.52 -3.92
C GLU A 94 -1.48 3.10 -5.33
N VAL A 95 -0.99 4.33 -5.46
CA VAL A 95 -0.94 5.08 -6.70
C VAL A 95 0.51 5.36 -7.07
N ASP A 96 0.89 5.09 -8.30
CA ASP A 96 2.16 5.58 -8.83
C ASP A 96 1.98 7.05 -9.23
N PRO A 97 2.66 8.00 -8.54
CA PRO A 97 2.47 9.42 -8.80
C PRO A 97 2.92 9.84 -10.21
N LYS A 98 3.82 9.08 -10.84
CA LYS A 98 4.35 9.39 -12.18
C LYS A 98 3.40 8.99 -13.29
N THR A 99 2.76 7.83 -13.16
CA THR A 99 1.92 7.25 -14.22
C THR A 99 0.43 7.34 -13.93
N GLY A 100 0.04 7.61 -12.68
CA GLY A 100 -1.33 7.49 -12.20
C GLY A 100 -1.84 6.05 -12.13
N SER A 101 -0.96 5.05 -12.33
CA SER A 101 -1.33 3.64 -12.20
C SER A 101 -1.80 3.35 -10.77
N VAL A 102 -2.81 2.51 -10.62
CA VAL A 102 -3.39 2.15 -9.33
C VAL A 102 -3.33 0.64 -9.14
N ARG A 103 -2.99 0.22 -7.92
CA ARG A 103 -3.03 -1.20 -7.52
C ARG A 103 -3.62 -1.34 -6.13
N PHE A 104 -4.16 -2.51 -5.83
CA PHE A 104 -4.61 -2.85 -4.49
C PHE A 104 -3.45 -2.92 -3.49
N ASP A 105 -3.66 -2.37 -2.29
CA ASP A 105 -2.74 -2.53 -1.16
C ASP A 105 -3.07 -3.81 -0.38
N VAL A 106 -2.83 -4.96 -1.02
CA VAL A 106 -3.24 -6.26 -0.46
C VAL A 106 -2.48 -6.61 0.83
N ALA A 107 -1.29 -6.04 1.03
CA ALA A 107 -0.49 -6.31 2.21
C ALA A 107 -1.06 -5.65 3.49
N HIS A 108 -1.78 -4.52 3.36
CA HIS A 108 -2.23 -3.73 4.51
C HIS A 108 -3.74 -3.51 4.58
N ASP A 109 -4.52 -4.12 3.68
CA ASP A 109 -5.99 -4.08 3.73
C ASP A 109 -6.60 -5.45 4.09
N PRO A 110 -7.09 -5.63 5.32
CA PRO A 110 -7.82 -6.83 5.72
C PRO A 110 -9.05 -7.12 4.87
N GLN A 111 -9.65 -6.11 4.21
CA GLN A 111 -10.81 -6.34 3.34
C GLN A 111 -10.44 -7.08 2.05
N LEU A 112 -9.17 -7.05 1.66
CA LEU A 112 -8.64 -7.68 0.47
C LEU A 112 -8.01 -9.05 0.74
N SER A 113 -8.07 -9.53 1.98
CA SER A 113 -7.58 -10.86 2.39
C SER A 113 -8.76 -11.77 2.69
N VAL A 114 -8.69 -13.02 2.25
CA VAL A 114 -9.70 -14.05 2.57
C VAL A 114 -9.76 -14.23 4.09
N ARG A 115 -8.60 -14.36 4.74
CA ARG A 115 -8.49 -14.49 6.20
C ARG A 115 -9.01 -13.25 6.91
N GLY A 116 -8.75 -12.07 6.36
CA GLY A 116 -9.26 -10.81 6.88
C GLY A 116 -10.79 -10.75 6.84
N GLN A 117 -11.40 -11.17 5.74
CA GLN A 117 -12.86 -11.24 5.60
C GLN A 117 -13.49 -12.27 6.54
N GLU A 118 -12.91 -13.47 6.67
CA GLU A 118 -13.39 -14.48 7.63
C GLU A 118 -13.44 -13.92 9.05
N LYS A 119 -12.38 -13.22 9.46
CA LYS A 119 -12.32 -12.55 10.77
C LYS A 119 -13.40 -11.46 10.89
N LEU A 120 -13.53 -10.59 9.89
CA LEU A 120 -14.54 -9.53 9.89
C LEU A 120 -15.97 -10.09 9.94
N MET A 121 -16.25 -11.17 9.22
CA MET A 121 -17.55 -11.86 9.25
C MET A 121 -17.82 -12.51 10.60
N ALA A 122 -16.83 -13.21 11.17
CA ALA A 122 -16.95 -13.79 12.50
C ALA A 122 -17.24 -12.74 13.58
N GLU A 123 -16.55 -11.59 13.54
CA GLU A 123 -16.79 -10.46 14.44
C GLU A 123 -18.19 -9.86 14.26
N LYS A 124 -18.62 -9.64 13.01
CA LYS A 124 -19.98 -9.15 12.70
C LYS A 124 -21.06 -10.11 13.21
N PHE A 125 -20.87 -11.41 12.98
CA PHE A 125 -21.80 -12.43 13.45
C PHE A 125 -21.90 -12.43 14.97
N LYS A 126 -20.76 -12.43 15.67
CA LYS A 126 -20.74 -12.34 17.14
C LYS A 126 -21.50 -11.11 17.65
N ARG A 127 -21.22 -9.92 17.09
CA ARG A 127 -21.93 -8.69 17.46
C ARG A 127 -23.43 -8.75 17.21
N SER A 128 -23.88 -9.45 16.18
CA SER A 128 -25.31 -9.59 15.89
C SER A 128 -26.06 -10.40 16.95
N LEU A 129 -25.38 -11.33 17.62
CA LEU A 129 -25.93 -12.13 18.72
C LEU A 129 -25.95 -11.37 20.04
N ASP A 130 -24.92 -10.56 20.31
CA ASP A 130 -24.79 -9.76 21.54
C ASP A 130 -25.70 -8.51 21.56
N ALA A 131 -26.28 -8.14 20.41
CA ALA A 131 -27.21 -7.02 20.26
C ALA A 131 -28.69 -7.43 20.41
N SER A 132 -28.96 -8.70 20.76
CA SER A 132 -30.30 -9.25 21.05
C SER A 132 -30.52 -9.40 22.55
#